data_AF-L8XTN5-F1
#
_entry.id   AF-L8XTN5-F1
#
_cell.length_a   1.000
_cell.length_b   1.000
_cell.length_c   1.000
_cell.angle_alpha   90.00
_cell.angle_beta   90.00
_cell.angle_gamma   90.00
#
_symmetry.space_group_name_H-M   'P 1'
#
loop_
_entity.id
_entity.type
_entity.pdbx_description
1 polymer ?
#
loop_
_entity_poly.entity_id
_entity_poly.type
_entity_poly.pdbx_seq_one_letter_code
_entity_poly.pdbx_strand_id
1 'polypeptide(L)'
;MQHTLSSTTAINHQGENVNHKYTEMMNILVELFEAFNIKLTSEQAHGSMALPFSGRVQYLLSLPSIVNSWRTQYGAEPTAENIRRMNIVLTQMSMRVE
;
A
#
# COMPACT_ATOMS: atom_id res chain seq x y z
N MET A 1 8.13 -33.38 -42.09
CA MET A 1 8.84 -32.13 -41.81
C MET A 1 8.10 -31.45 -40.68
N GLN A 2 8.66 -31.44 -39.48
CA GLN A 2 8.03 -30.85 -38.30
C GLN A 2 8.24 -29.33 -38.35
N HIS A 3 7.16 -28.57 -38.46
CA HIS A 3 7.19 -27.12 -38.25
C HIS A 3 7.20 -26.87 -36.75
N THR A 4 8.39 -26.63 -36.20
CA THR A 4 8.53 -26.05 -34.86
C THR A 4 7.99 -24.64 -34.90
N LEU A 5 6.81 -24.45 -34.30
CA LEU A 5 6.32 -23.16 -33.87
C LEU A 5 7.30 -22.65 -32.80
N SER A 6 8.24 -21.80 -33.20
CA SER A 6 8.93 -20.92 -32.25
C SER A 6 7.89 -19.94 -31.74
N SER A 7 7.16 -20.35 -30.70
CA SER A 7 6.47 -19.44 -29.80
C SER A 7 7.55 -18.61 -29.11
N THR A 8 7.93 -17.51 -29.74
CA THR A 8 8.73 -16.46 -29.12
C THR A 8 7.94 -15.99 -27.91
N THR A 9 8.34 -16.46 -26.74
CA THR A 9 7.79 -16.02 -25.46
C THR A 9 8.11 -14.54 -25.32
N ALA A 10 7.19 -13.67 -25.77
CA ALA A 10 7.07 -12.34 -25.23
C ALA A 10 6.55 -12.52 -23.80
N ILE A 11 7.43 -12.97 -22.90
CA ILE A 11 7.16 -13.00 -21.48
C ILE A 11 6.85 -11.55 -21.11
N ASN A 12 5.66 -11.42 -20.58
CA ASN A 12 4.92 -10.32 -20.02
C ASN A 12 5.71 -9.53 -18.95
N HIS A 13 6.83 -8.89 -19.34
CA HIS A 13 7.62 -8.01 -18.47
C HIS A 13 6.77 -6.88 -17.86
N GLN A 14 5.73 -6.43 -18.57
CA GLN A 14 4.82 -5.40 -18.08
C GLN A 14 3.86 -5.93 -17.00
N GLY A 15 3.43 -7.20 -17.09
CA GLY A 15 2.58 -7.83 -16.08
C GLY A 15 3.35 -8.18 -14.80
N GLU A 16 4.59 -8.65 -14.94
CA GLU A 16 5.47 -8.94 -13.79
C GLU A 16 5.86 -7.67 -13.03
N ASN A 17 6.21 -6.60 -13.74
CA ASN A 17 6.58 -5.31 -13.12
C ASN A 17 5.37 -4.66 -12.40
N VAL A 18 4.16 -4.73 -12.98
CA VAL A 18 2.94 -4.24 -12.34
C VAL A 18 2.61 -5.03 -11.06
N ASN A 19 2.73 -6.36 -11.10
CA ASN A 19 2.51 -7.20 -9.91
C ASN A 19 3.55 -6.95 -8.82
N HIS A 20 4.79 -6.67 -9.19
CA HIS A 20 5.86 -6.33 -8.26
C HIS A 20 5.58 -5.02 -7.54
N LYS A 21 5.35 -3.93 -8.29
CA LYS A 21 5.03 -2.60 -7.73
C LYS A 21 3.76 -2.60 -6.88
N TYR A 22 2.77 -3.39 -7.27
CA TYR A 22 1.54 -3.57 -6.50
C TYR A 22 1.85 -4.18 -5.12
N THR A 23 2.62 -5.27 -5.10
CA THR A 23 2.99 -5.98 -3.87
C THR A 23 3.88 -5.13 -2.97
N GLU A 24 4.86 -4.43 -3.52
CA GLU A 24 5.74 -3.54 -2.78
C GLU A 24 4.97 -2.41 -2.10
N MET A 25 4.06 -1.76 -2.83
CA MET A 25 3.24 -0.70 -2.27
C MET A 25 2.33 -1.19 -1.14
N MET A 26 1.80 -2.42 -1.23
CA MET A 26 1.07 -3.02 -0.13
C MET A 26 1.96 -3.21 1.11
N ASN A 27 3.19 -3.70 0.93
CA ASN A 27 4.14 -3.87 2.03
C ASN A 27 4.50 -2.53 2.67
N ILE A 28 4.75 -1.49 1.85
CA ILE A 28 5.01 -0.13 2.34
C ILE A 28 3.84 0.40 3.18
N LEU A 29 2.59 0.15 2.78
CA LEU A 29 1.43 0.57 3.58
C LEU A 29 1.37 -0.16 4.92
N VAL A 30 1.70 -1.45 4.95
CA VAL A 30 1.76 -2.22 6.20
C VAL A 30 2.87 -1.66 7.11
N GLU A 31 4.07 -1.47 6.57
CA GLU A 31 5.22 -0.90 7.30
C GLU A 31 4.94 0.53 7.78
N LEU A 32 4.26 1.36 6.99
CA LEU A 32 3.85 2.69 7.38
C LEU A 32 2.98 2.64 8.63
N PHE A 33 1.97 1.78 8.67
CA PHE A 33 1.07 1.70 9.82
C PHE A 33 1.75 1.09 11.04
N GLU A 34 2.65 0.13 10.83
CA GLU A 34 3.49 -0.44 11.89
C GLU A 34 4.41 0.61 12.54
N ALA A 35 4.95 1.55 11.76
CA ALA A 35 5.74 2.68 12.30
C ALA A 35 4.93 3.60 13.24
N PHE A 36 3.59 3.55 13.17
CA PHE A 36 2.67 4.25 14.07
C PHE A 36 2.06 3.31 15.13
N ASN A 37 2.62 2.11 15.31
CA ASN A 37 2.11 1.05 16.20
C ASN A 37 0.65 0.66 15.93
N ILE A 38 0.20 0.78 14.67
CA ILE A 38 -1.13 0.37 14.24
C ILE A 38 -0.99 -0.85 13.35
N LYS A 39 -1.68 -1.93 13.68
CA LYS A 39 -1.69 -3.13 12.84
C LYS A 39 -2.60 -2.92 11.63
N LEU A 40 -2.02 -2.99 10.43
CA LEU A 40 -2.75 -3.00 9.16
C LEU A 40 -2.69 -4.41 8.54
N THR A 41 -3.83 -4.98 8.17
CA THR A 41 -3.84 -6.26 7.46
C THR A 41 -3.62 -6.07 5.96
N SER A 42 -3.11 -7.10 5.29
CA SER A 42 -2.96 -7.10 3.83
C SER A 42 -4.29 -6.87 3.11
N GLU A 43 -5.40 -7.34 3.66
CA GLU A 43 -6.75 -7.09 3.10
C GLU A 43 -7.13 -5.61 3.17
N GLN A 44 -6.86 -4.95 4.30
CA GLN A 44 -7.11 -3.51 4.44
C GLN A 44 -6.21 -2.70 3.51
N ALA A 45 -4.92 -3.07 3.43
CA ALA A 45 -3.97 -2.45 2.51
C ALA A 45 -4.43 -2.60 1.04
N HIS A 46 -4.86 -3.81 0.65
CA HIS A 46 -5.44 -4.09 -0.67
C HIS A 46 -6.61 -3.16 -0.96
N GLY A 47 -7.55 -3.01 -0.02
CA GLY A 47 -8.73 -2.14 -0.17
C GLY A 47 -8.38 -0.70 -0.53
N SER A 48 -7.22 -0.20 -0.10
CA SER A 48 -6.75 1.15 -0.43
C SER A 48 -6.11 1.27 -1.84
N MET A 49 -5.75 0.17 -2.48
CA MET A 49 -4.97 0.19 -3.74
C MET A 49 -5.76 0.73 -4.93
N ALA A 50 -7.09 0.62 -4.90
CA ALA A 50 -7.99 1.20 -5.90
C ALA A 50 -8.04 2.74 -5.84
N LEU A 51 -7.55 3.35 -4.76
CA LEU A 51 -7.56 4.78 -4.55
C LEU A 51 -6.27 5.45 -5.05
N PRO A 52 -6.34 6.74 -5.44
CA PRO A 52 -5.14 7.52 -5.70
C PRO A 52 -4.25 7.56 -4.47
N PHE A 53 -2.94 7.63 -4.67
CA PHE A 53 -1.92 7.60 -3.62
C PHE A 53 -2.22 8.55 -2.45
N SER A 54 -2.61 9.79 -2.75
CA SER A 54 -2.95 10.82 -1.76
C SER A 54 -4.16 10.49 -0.88
N GLY A 55 -5.06 9.61 -1.35
CA GLY A 55 -6.29 9.21 -0.63
C GLY A 55 -6.14 7.92 0.18
N ARG A 56 -5.07 7.15 0.00
CA ARG A 56 -4.92 5.82 0.63
C ARG A 56 -4.87 5.90 2.15
N VAL A 57 -4.04 6.80 2.68
CA VAL A 57 -3.89 7.00 4.13
C VAL A 57 -5.20 7.47 4.76
N GLN A 58 -5.89 8.43 4.13
CA GLN A 58 -7.17 8.92 4.62
C GLN A 58 -8.21 7.80 4.66
N TYR A 59 -8.29 6.98 3.61
CA TYR A 59 -9.18 5.83 3.57
C TYR A 59 -8.86 4.83 4.70
N LEU A 60 -7.60 4.45 4.85
CA LEU A 60 -7.20 3.48 5.87
C LEU A 60 -7.48 3.99 7.29
N LEU A 61 -7.19 5.25 7.58
CA LEU A 61 -7.52 5.89 8.85
C LEU A 61 -9.03 6.13 9.07
N SER A 62 -9.87 5.92 8.05
CA SER A 62 -11.33 5.97 8.19
C SER A 62 -11.95 4.61 8.53
N LEU A 63 -11.18 3.52 8.38
CA LEU A 63 -11.67 2.17 8.70
C LEU A 63 -11.95 2.06 10.21
N PRO A 64 -13.14 1.60 10.64
CA PRO A 64 -13.49 1.55 12.06
C PRO A 64 -12.49 0.78 12.93
N SER A 65 -11.95 -0.33 12.44
CA SER A 65 -10.93 -1.12 13.14
C SER A 65 -9.61 -0.37 13.32
N ILE A 66 -9.21 0.44 12.33
CA ILE A 66 -8.01 1.28 12.39
C ILE A 66 -8.24 2.48 13.30
N VAL A 67 -9.40 3.15 13.21
CA VAL A 67 -9.78 4.24 14.13
C VAL A 67 -9.76 3.77 15.58
N ASN A 68 -10.32 2.59 15.86
CA ASN A 68 -10.30 2.03 17.22
C ASN A 68 -8.89 1.67 17.70
N SER A 69 -8.06 1.11 16.81
CA SER A 69 -6.64 0.85 17.11
C SER A 69 -5.90 2.15 17.41
N TRP A 70 -6.15 3.20 16.62
CA TRP A 70 -5.57 4.52 16.81
C TRP A 70 -6.00 5.16 18.12
N ARG A 71 -7.30 5.15 18.45
CA ARG A 71 -7.80 5.64 19.74
C ARG A 71 -7.19 4.89 20.91
N THR A 72 -6.98 3.58 20.78
CA THR A 72 -6.34 2.76 21.82
C THR A 72 -4.88 3.16 22.02
N GLN A 73 -4.15 3.43 20.92
CA GLN A 73 -2.73 3.78 20.96
C GLN A 73 -2.47 5.23 21.40
N TYR A 74 -3.30 6.18 20.97
CA TYR A 74 -3.05 7.62 21.08
C TYR A 74 -4.10 8.39 21.90
N GLY A 75 -5.16 7.74 22.37
CA GLY A 75 -6.22 8.34 23.19
C GLY A 75 -7.18 9.28 22.47
N ALA A 76 -7.04 9.46 21.16
CA ALA A 76 -7.86 10.36 20.34
C ALA A 76 -8.09 9.79 18.94
N GLU A 77 -8.97 10.39 18.15
CA GLU A 77 -9.12 10.03 16.73
C GLU A 77 -7.95 10.54 15.86
N PRO A 78 -7.68 9.90 14.71
CA PRO A 78 -6.76 10.45 13.73
C PRO A 78 -7.21 11.83 13.25
N THR A 79 -6.29 12.80 13.24
CA THR A 79 -6.56 14.17 12.75
C THR A 79 -6.09 14.34 11.31
N ALA A 80 -6.51 15.44 10.66
CA ALA A 80 -5.98 15.83 9.35
C ALA A 80 -4.45 16.00 9.36
N GLU A 81 -3.88 16.46 10.48
CA GLU A 81 -2.43 16.58 10.64
C GLU A 81 -1.75 15.21 10.71
N ASN A 82 -2.38 14.21 11.35
CA ASN A 82 -1.88 12.83 11.34
C ASN A 82 -1.86 12.24 9.92
N ILE A 83 -2.94 12.45 9.16
CA ILE A 83 -3.01 12.05 7.74
C ILE A 83 -1.89 12.72 6.95
N ARG A 84 -1.68 14.03 7.13
CA ARG A 84 -0.61 14.78 6.46
C ARG A 84 0.77 14.21 6.78
N ARG A 85 1.06 13.93 8.06
CA ARG A 85 2.33 13.35 8.50
C ARG A 85 2.56 11.96 7.92
N MET A 86 1.56 11.10 7.97
CA MET A 86 1.63 9.75 7.39
C MET A 86 1.84 9.80 5.87
N ASN A 87 1.20 10.73 5.14
CA ASN A 87 1.43 10.91 3.70
C ASN A 87 2.87 11.35 3.37
N ILE A 88 3.50 12.15 4.23
CA ILE A 88 4.92 12.52 4.07
C ILE A 88 5.81 11.29 4.22
N VAL A 89 5.58 10.49 5.27
CA VAL A 89 6.33 9.25 5.50
C VAL A 89 6.09 8.25 4.37
N LEU A 90 4.85 8.11 3.90
CA LEU A 90 4.51 7.24 2.77
C LEU A 90 5.29 7.62 1.51
N THR A 91 5.34 8.91 1.18
CA THR A 91 6.13 9.43 0.05
C THR A 91 7.62 9.11 0.21
N GLN A 92 8.16 9.26 1.42
CA GLN A 92 9.57 8.93 1.70
C GLN A 92 9.88 7.45 1.56
N MET A 93 8.94 6.58 1.94
CA MET A 93 9.10 5.13 1.79
C MET A 93 8.97 4.71 0.32
N SER A 94 8.02 5.28 -0.44
CA SER A 94 7.83 4.93 -1.85
C SER A 94 9.02 5.30 -2.73
N MET A 95 9.72 6.41 -2.43
CA MET A 95 10.93 6.81 -3.16
C MET A 95 12.11 5.85 -2.99
N ARG A 96 12.10 4.95 -1.99
CA ARG A 96 13.16 3.93 -1.80
C ARG A 96 13.06 2.76 -2.78
N VAL A 97 11.92 2.66 -3.44
CA VAL A 97 11.52 1.52 -4.28
C VAL A 97 11.51 1.92 -5.76
N GLU A 98 11.81 3.19 -6.07
CA GLU A 98 12.02 3.68 -7.44
C GLU A 98 13.42 3.39 -7.98
#